data_AF-A0A2P5VW24-F1
#
_entry.id   AF-A0A2P5VW24-F1
#
_cell.length_a   1.000
_cell.length_b   1.000
_cell.length_c   1.000
_cell.angle_alpha   90.00
_cell.angle_beta   90.00
_cell.angle_gamma   90.00
#
_symmetry.space_group_name_H-M   'P 1'
#
loop_
_entity.id
_entity.type
_entity.pdbx_description
1 polymer ?
#
loop_
_entity_poly.entity_id
_entity_poly.type
_entity_poly.pdbx_seq_one_letter_code
_entity_poly.pdbx_strand_id
1 'polypeptide(L)'
;MLCKSIDELFQQGSDAVDNSALKGLVQKTGFSVEEILRKYIRYSLNEKPWSADLISGLIQLRKASMLDDSQIAEILNDISRRILFRKIVFKIADMVFLVAMKSSNTYTPGIVGGDMNLFYHKGPVVMDMSGFTEKGFKRKLAVQGLFGKVLYLSELPEFCSRHSSLIVKEIFGVTDEDADKLRLHTFSEAGDMDSLEKMVDGSNSEDSHEDSADAV
;
A
#
# COMPACT_ATOMS: atom_id res chain seq x y z
N MET A 1 11.81 9.13 13.91
CA MET A 1 11.71 9.19 15.38
C MET A 1 10.31 8.84 15.88
N LEU A 2 9.24 9.45 15.37
CA LEU A 2 7.86 9.15 15.81
C LEU A 2 7.48 7.66 15.77
N CYS A 3 7.60 6.98 14.63
CA CYS A 3 7.14 5.59 14.51
C CYS A 3 7.87 4.64 15.47
N LYS A 4 9.20 4.81 15.61
CA LYS A 4 10.00 4.04 16.57
C LYS A 4 9.52 4.23 18.01
N SER A 5 9.19 5.46 18.40
CA SER A 5 8.67 5.72 19.76
C SER A 5 7.31 5.05 19.99
N ILE A 6 6.47 4.91 18.95
CA ILE A 6 5.21 4.17 19.08
C ILE A 6 5.47 2.66 19.13
N ASP A 7 6.43 2.15 18.36
CA ASP A 7 6.84 0.73 18.43
C ASP A 7 7.40 0.38 19.82
N GLU A 8 8.19 1.27 20.42
CA GLU A 8 8.68 1.14 21.80
C GLU A 8 7.54 1.09 22.82
N LEU A 9 6.49 1.90 22.65
CA LEU A 9 5.29 1.83 23.51
C LEU A 9 4.60 0.46 23.39
N PHE A 10 4.47 -0.09 22.19
CA PHE A 10 3.89 -1.43 22.01
C PHE A 10 4.75 -2.54 22.66
N GLN A 11 6.07 -2.39 22.68
CA GLN A 11 6.97 -3.33 23.35
C GLN A 11 6.87 -3.28 24.88
N GLN A 12 6.43 -2.15 25.45
CA GLN A 12 6.24 -1.98 26.89
C GLN A 12 4.95 -2.63 27.42
N GLY A 13 4.08 -3.13 26.54
CA GLY A 13 2.85 -3.84 26.89
C GLY A 13 1.57 -3.09 26.50
N SER A 14 0.44 -3.80 26.55
CA SER A 14 -0.89 -3.28 26.12
C SER A 14 -1.32 -1.99 26.81
N ASP A 15 -0.90 -1.81 28.05
CA ASP A 15 -1.36 -0.71 28.90
C ASP A 15 -0.45 0.54 28.78
N ALA A 16 0.69 0.42 28.09
CA ALA A 16 1.62 1.52 27.87
C ALA A 16 1.13 2.52 26.80
N VAL A 17 0.21 2.08 25.92
CA VAL A 17 -0.40 2.93 24.89
C VAL A 17 -1.68 3.54 25.45
N ASP A 18 -1.53 4.63 26.18
CA ASP A 18 -2.64 5.40 26.75
C ASP A 18 -2.68 6.84 26.23
N ASN A 19 -3.70 7.59 26.66
CA ASN A 19 -3.85 8.99 26.26
C ASN A 19 -2.70 9.88 26.77
N SER A 20 -2.09 9.54 27.92
CA SER A 20 -1.00 10.32 28.50
C SER A 20 0.29 10.19 27.69
N ALA A 21 0.63 8.98 27.25
CA ALA A 21 1.75 8.69 26.36
C ALA A 21 1.59 9.41 25.02
N LEU A 22 0.38 9.40 24.45
CA LEU A 22 0.09 10.15 23.22
C LEU A 22 0.26 11.66 23.41
N LYS A 23 -0.19 12.24 24.52
CA LYS A 23 0.05 13.66 24.84
C LYS A 23 1.54 13.97 24.97
N GLY A 24 2.32 13.06 25.55
CA GLY A 24 3.79 13.16 25.58
C GLY A 24 4.40 13.19 24.19
N LEU A 25 3.91 12.35 23.26
CA LEU A 25 4.35 12.37 21.86
C LEU A 25 3.95 13.65 21.13
N VAL A 26 2.76 14.19 21.37
CA VAL A 26 2.31 15.48 20.83
C VAL A 26 3.27 16.58 21.26
N GLN A 27 3.59 16.66 22.56
CA GLN A 27 4.51 17.68 23.09
C GLN A 27 5.94 17.53 22.52
N LYS A 28 6.43 16.29 22.39
CA LYS A 28 7.78 16.01 21.89
C LYS A 28 7.94 16.28 20.40
N THR A 29 6.90 16.04 19.60
CA THR A 29 6.99 16.07 18.13
C THR A 29 6.33 17.28 17.49
N GLY A 30 5.43 17.96 18.21
CA GLY A 30 4.61 19.05 17.67
C GLY A 30 3.49 18.60 16.72
N PHE A 31 3.34 17.30 16.48
CA PHE A 31 2.24 16.77 15.67
C PHE A 31 0.95 16.68 16.47
N SER A 32 -0.18 16.94 15.80
CA SER A 32 -1.49 16.61 16.36
C SER A 32 -1.68 15.10 16.51
N VAL A 33 -2.64 14.68 17.34
CA VAL A 33 -2.97 13.26 17.52
C VAL A 33 -3.42 12.61 16.19
N GLU A 34 -4.20 13.32 15.39
CA GLU A 34 -4.62 12.88 14.05
C GLU A 34 -3.41 12.65 13.13
N GLU A 35 -2.45 13.56 13.13
CA GLU A 35 -1.23 13.40 12.34
C GLU A 35 -0.37 12.24 12.81
N ILE A 36 -0.27 12.04 14.12
CA ILE A 36 0.45 10.90 14.70
C ILE A 36 -0.18 9.60 14.22
N LEU A 37 -1.51 9.47 14.39
CA LEU A 37 -2.25 8.27 14.02
C LEU A 37 -2.11 8.00 12.52
N ARG A 38 -2.34 9.03 11.70
CA ARG A 38 -2.21 8.94 10.24
C ARG A 38 -0.81 8.52 9.81
N LYS A 39 0.24 9.14 10.36
CA LYS A 39 1.65 8.82 10.02
C LYS A 39 1.98 7.38 10.43
N TYR A 40 1.52 6.95 11.60
CA TYR A 40 1.80 5.61 12.10
C TYR A 40 1.04 4.53 11.33
N ILE A 41 -0.26 4.71 11.06
CA ILE A 41 -1.03 3.77 10.22
C ILE A 41 -0.35 3.64 8.85
N ARG A 42 -0.01 4.76 8.21
CA ARG A 42 0.68 4.73 6.91
C ARG A 42 2.01 3.99 6.99
N TYR A 43 2.81 4.23 8.01
CA TYR A 43 4.07 3.51 8.24
C TYR A 43 3.82 2.00 8.37
N SER A 44 2.89 1.61 9.25
CA SER A 44 2.52 0.22 9.50
C SER A 44 2.04 -0.51 8.25
N LEU A 45 1.24 0.15 7.41
CA LEU A 45 0.74 -0.44 6.16
C LEU A 45 1.84 -0.74 5.14
N ASN A 46 2.91 0.07 5.12
CA ASN A 46 3.99 -0.05 4.13
C ASN A 46 5.16 -0.90 4.62
N GLU A 47 5.53 -0.79 5.90
CA GLU A 47 6.81 -1.30 6.40
C GLU A 47 6.66 -2.49 7.35
N LYS A 48 5.46 -2.74 7.89
CA LYS A 48 5.24 -3.79 8.90
C LYS A 48 4.50 -5.00 8.31
N PRO A 49 4.81 -6.22 8.77
CA PRO A 49 4.04 -7.40 8.43
C PRO A 49 2.61 -7.23 8.92
N TRP A 50 1.64 -7.66 8.11
CA TRP A 50 0.23 -7.57 8.44
C TRP A 50 -0.17 -8.74 9.37
N SER A 51 -0.11 -8.51 10.67
CA SER A 51 -0.36 -9.54 11.70
C SER A 51 -1.46 -9.12 12.69
N ALA A 52 -2.00 -10.10 13.42
CA ALA A 52 -2.98 -9.86 14.48
C ALA A 52 -2.47 -8.90 15.56
N ASP A 53 -1.19 -9.00 15.92
CA ASP A 53 -0.56 -8.11 16.90
C ASP A 53 -0.50 -6.66 16.41
N LEU A 54 -0.21 -6.46 15.12
CA LEU A 54 -0.22 -5.13 14.52
C LEU A 54 -1.64 -4.54 14.54
N ILE A 55 -2.64 -5.33 14.14
CA ILE A 55 -4.04 -4.90 14.13
C ILE A 55 -4.50 -4.53 15.54
N SER A 56 -4.19 -5.38 16.53
CA SER A 56 -4.48 -5.13 17.95
C SER A 56 -3.84 -3.82 18.43
N GLY A 57 -2.55 -3.61 18.10
CA GLY A 57 -1.85 -2.37 18.42
C GLY A 57 -2.49 -1.13 17.78
N LEU A 58 -2.91 -1.22 16.51
CA LEU A 58 -3.62 -0.13 15.84
C LEU A 58 -4.97 0.18 16.50
N ILE A 59 -5.73 -0.85 16.92
CA ILE A 59 -6.98 -0.67 17.66
C ILE A 59 -6.73 0.00 19.01
N GLN A 60 -5.69 -0.42 19.74
CA GLN A 60 -5.30 0.21 21.01
C GLN A 60 -4.93 1.69 20.81
N LEU A 61 -4.14 1.99 19.78
CA LEU A 61 -3.74 3.35 19.45
C LEU A 61 -4.96 4.23 19.09
N ARG A 62 -5.92 3.68 18.33
CA ARG A 62 -7.20 4.34 18.04
C ARG A 62 -7.97 4.64 19.32
N LYS A 63 -8.10 3.68 20.24
CA LYS A 63 -8.77 3.89 21.54
C LYS A 63 -8.08 4.96 22.39
N ALA A 64 -6.75 4.93 22.46
CA ALA A 64 -5.95 5.91 23.22
C ALA A 64 -6.05 7.34 22.66
N SER A 65 -6.25 7.47 21.35
CA SER A 65 -6.35 8.76 20.65
C SER A 65 -7.59 9.57 21.03
N MET A 66 -8.65 8.91 21.51
CA MET A 66 -9.97 9.51 21.79
C MET A 66 -10.57 10.28 20.61
N LEU A 67 -10.16 9.96 19.39
CA LEU A 67 -10.76 10.51 18.17
C LEU A 67 -12.12 9.87 17.92
N ASP A 68 -13.06 10.65 17.41
CA ASP A 68 -14.35 10.13 17.01
C ASP A 68 -14.28 9.39 15.66
N ASP A 69 -15.34 8.65 15.33
CA ASP A 69 -15.37 7.85 14.10
C ASP A 69 -15.28 8.69 12.82
N SER A 70 -15.74 9.94 12.84
CA SER A 70 -15.63 10.83 11.67
C SER A 70 -14.19 11.27 11.45
N GLN A 71 -13.45 11.58 12.52
CA GLN A 71 -12.03 11.89 12.46
C GLN A 71 -11.20 10.68 12.00
N ILE A 72 -11.51 9.48 12.49
CA ILE A 72 -10.85 8.25 12.04
C ILE A 72 -11.14 7.98 10.56
N ALA A 73 -12.38 8.17 10.11
CA ALA A 73 -12.74 8.03 8.69
C ALA A 73 -11.96 9.01 7.82
N GLU A 74 -11.84 10.27 8.21
CA GLU A 74 -11.01 11.25 7.50
C GLU A 74 -9.54 10.85 7.43
N ILE A 75 -8.98 10.30 8.51
CA ILE A 75 -7.61 9.77 8.53
C ILE A 75 -7.46 8.63 7.51
N LEU A 76 -8.38 7.68 7.47
CA LEU A 76 -8.36 6.57 6.51
C LEU A 76 -8.54 7.06 5.07
N ASN A 77 -9.41 8.05 4.84
CA ASN A 77 -9.58 8.71 3.54
C ASN A 77 -8.31 9.45 3.10
N ASP A 78 -7.62 10.17 3.99
CA ASP A 78 -6.35 10.84 3.68
C ASP A 78 -5.23 9.84 3.38
N ILE A 79 -5.14 8.74 4.13
CA ILE A 79 -4.19 7.66 3.85
C ILE A 79 -4.44 7.05 2.47
N SER A 80 -5.70 6.75 2.16
CA SER A 80 -6.14 6.22 0.86
C SER A 80 -5.73 7.14 -0.29
N ARG A 81 -6.04 8.45 -0.16
CA ARG A 81 -5.63 9.47 -1.12
C ARG A 81 -4.11 9.52 -1.28
N ARG A 82 -3.33 9.44 -0.20
CA ARG A 82 -1.85 9.45 -0.26
C ARG A 82 -1.24 8.21 -0.88
N ILE A 83 -1.85 7.04 -0.70
CA ILE A 83 -1.42 5.80 -1.35
C ILE A 83 -1.53 5.95 -2.87
N LEU A 84 -2.67 6.48 -3.33
CA LEU A 84 -2.88 6.77 -4.75
C LEU A 84 -2.00 7.90 -5.25
N PHE A 85 -1.96 9.03 -4.54
CA PHE A 85 -1.21 10.21 -4.98
C PHE A 85 0.29 9.94 -5.05
N ARG A 86 0.88 9.20 -4.09
CA ARG A 86 2.31 8.83 -4.14
C ARG A 86 2.63 7.98 -5.39
N LYS A 87 1.72 7.08 -5.79
CA LYS A 87 1.94 6.17 -6.92
C LYS A 87 1.54 6.77 -8.28
N ILE A 88 0.58 7.70 -8.30
CA ILE A 88 0.17 8.46 -9.50
C ILE A 88 1.16 9.59 -9.78
N VAL A 89 1.60 10.36 -8.77
CA VAL A 89 2.58 11.46 -8.97
C VAL A 89 3.94 10.94 -9.38
N PHE A 90 4.40 9.78 -8.90
CA PHE A 90 5.63 9.17 -9.43
C PHE A 90 5.52 8.90 -10.94
N LYS A 91 4.34 8.54 -11.44
CA LYS A 91 4.10 8.36 -12.88
C LYS A 91 3.97 9.70 -13.63
N ILE A 92 3.40 10.73 -13.03
CA ILE A 92 3.35 12.07 -13.64
C ILE A 92 4.76 12.67 -13.70
N ALA A 93 5.57 12.51 -12.66
CA ALA A 93 6.98 12.91 -12.66
C ALA A 93 7.78 12.14 -13.72
N ASP A 94 7.58 10.82 -13.84
CA ASP A 94 8.13 10.04 -14.95
C ASP A 94 7.63 10.57 -16.30
N MET A 95 6.34 10.92 -16.47
CA MET A 95 5.80 11.50 -17.70
C MET A 95 6.38 12.88 -18.01
N VAL A 96 6.51 13.77 -17.03
CA VAL A 96 7.12 15.10 -17.20
C VAL A 96 8.59 14.94 -17.57
N PHE A 97 9.30 13.99 -16.96
CA PHE A 97 10.67 13.63 -17.31
C PHE A 97 10.76 13.05 -18.73
N LEU A 98 9.82 12.19 -19.13
CA LEU A 98 9.77 11.59 -20.48
C LEU A 98 9.38 12.60 -21.57
N VAL A 99 8.50 13.56 -21.25
CA VAL A 99 8.15 14.69 -22.12
C VAL A 99 9.31 15.68 -22.23
N ALA A 100 10.03 15.93 -21.14
CA ALA A 100 11.26 16.73 -21.15
C ALA A 100 12.36 16.04 -21.99
N MET A 101 12.54 14.72 -21.86
CA MET A 101 13.50 13.93 -22.65
C MET A 101 13.14 13.85 -24.14
N LYS A 102 11.86 13.82 -24.50
CA LYS A 102 11.40 13.92 -25.90
C LYS A 102 11.72 15.27 -26.53
N SER A 103 11.80 16.33 -25.72
CA SER A 103 12.12 17.68 -26.19
C SER A 103 13.63 17.88 -26.45
N SER A 104 14.50 16.99 -25.96
CA SER A 104 15.95 17.01 -26.14
C SER A 104 16.49 16.07 -27.24
N ASN A 105 15.62 15.43 -28.03
CA ASN A 105 15.94 14.64 -29.24
C ASN A 105 16.95 13.48 -29.07
N THR A 106 17.13 12.96 -27.85
CA THR A 106 18.00 11.80 -27.59
C THR A 106 17.19 10.64 -27.01
N TYR A 107 16.30 10.02 -27.80
CA TYR A 107 15.78 8.70 -27.45
C TYR A 107 15.28 7.92 -28.67
N THR A 108 15.82 6.72 -28.88
CA THR A 108 15.31 5.73 -29.84
C THR A 108 14.21 4.88 -29.16
N PRO A 109 13.04 4.68 -29.80
CA PRO A 109 11.91 4.04 -29.14
C PRO A 109 12.06 2.52 -29.16
N GLY A 110 12.48 1.95 -28.03
CA GLY A 110 12.29 0.53 -27.71
C GLY A 110 11.27 0.38 -26.59
N ILE A 111 10.08 -0.14 -26.92
CA ILE A 111 9.13 -0.79 -25.99
C ILE A 111 8.54 0.10 -24.88
N VAL A 112 7.77 1.15 -25.19
CA VAL A 112 6.84 1.75 -24.18
C VAL A 112 5.62 2.43 -24.86
N GLY A 113 4.85 1.69 -25.64
CA GLY A 113 3.67 2.24 -26.34
C GLY A 113 2.30 1.86 -25.73
N GLY A 114 2.20 0.73 -25.03
CA GLY A 114 0.92 0.13 -24.66
C GLY A 114 0.35 0.49 -23.29
N ASP A 115 1.21 0.86 -22.32
CA ASP A 115 0.82 0.90 -20.89
C ASP A 115 -0.02 2.11 -20.47
N MET A 116 -0.20 3.13 -21.34
CA MET A 116 -0.81 4.41 -20.95
C MET A 116 -2.35 4.43 -20.98
N ASN A 117 -3.00 3.85 -22.00
CA ASN A 117 -4.46 3.85 -22.09
C ASN A 117 -5.13 2.89 -21.10
N LEU A 118 -4.42 1.85 -20.65
CA LEU A 118 -4.96 0.83 -19.76
C LEU A 118 -5.17 1.34 -18.31
N PHE A 119 -4.34 2.30 -17.87
CA PHE A 119 -4.42 2.86 -16.51
C PHE A 119 -5.60 3.81 -16.32
N TYR A 120 -5.97 4.57 -17.34
CA TYR A 120 -7.14 5.47 -17.30
C TYR A 120 -8.45 4.71 -17.50
N HIS A 121 -8.46 3.65 -18.30
CA HIS A 121 -9.66 2.89 -18.58
C HIS A 121 -10.01 1.82 -17.54
N LYS A 122 -9.04 1.27 -16.79
CA LYS A 122 -9.30 0.15 -15.84
C LYS A 122 -9.14 0.53 -14.35
N GLY A 123 -8.76 1.75 -14.00
CA GLY A 123 -8.59 2.20 -12.60
C GLY A 123 -7.22 1.87 -11.97
N PRO A 124 -6.93 2.35 -10.75
CA PRO A 124 -5.64 2.12 -10.09
C PRO A 124 -5.49 0.68 -9.57
N VAL A 125 -6.60 0.07 -9.16
CA VAL A 125 -6.73 -1.32 -8.69
C VAL A 125 -7.33 -2.13 -9.85
N VAL A 126 -6.49 -2.81 -10.65
CA VAL A 126 -6.95 -3.53 -11.87
C VAL A 126 -6.85 -5.03 -11.63
N MET A 127 -7.95 -5.74 -11.87
CA MET A 127 -8.03 -7.20 -11.72
C MET A 127 -7.53 -7.97 -12.95
N ASP A 128 -7.50 -7.35 -14.13
CA ASP A 128 -7.02 -7.96 -15.38
C ASP A 128 -5.60 -7.47 -15.73
N MET A 129 -4.66 -8.40 -15.74
CA MET A 129 -3.22 -8.14 -15.77
C MET A 129 -2.63 -8.24 -17.20
N SER A 130 -3.48 -8.48 -18.22
CA SER A 130 -3.06 -8.51 -19.61
C SER A 130 -2.53 -7.14 -20.07
N GLY A 131 -1.30 -7.12 -20.60
CA GLY A 131 -0.68 -5.93 -21.18
C GLY A 131 0.06 -4.99 -20.23
N PHE A 132 0.46 -5.44 -19.02
CA PHE A 132 1.34 -4.66 -18.13
C PHE A 132 2.81 -5.08 -18.21
N THR A 133 3.72 -4.11 -18.13
CA THR A 133 5.11 -4.36 -17.77
C THR A 133 5.24 -4.95 -16.36
N GLU A 134 6.24 -5.80 -16.10
CA GLU A 134 6.47 -6.42 -14.79
C GLU A 134 6.56 -5.39 -13.64
N LYS A 135 7.21 -4.25 -13.89
CA LYS A 135 7.28 -3.12 -12.93
C LYS A 135 5.93 -2.40 -12.75
N GLY A 136 5.08 -2.37 -13.78
CA GLY A 136 3.72 -1.83 -13.70
C GLY A 136 2.80 -2.76 -12.92
N PHE A 137 2.93 -4.06 -13.16
CA PHE A 137 2.25 -5.15 -12.46
C PHE A 137 2.52 -5.14 -10.96
N LYS A 138 3.80 -5.21 -10.55
CA LYS A 138 4.21 -5.17 -9.14
C LYS A 138 3.67 -3.94 -8.41
N ARG A 139 3.63 -2.79 -9.08
CA ARG A 139 3.06 -1.55 -8.51
C ARG A 139 1.56 -1.67 -8.25
N LYS A 140 0.79 -2.27 -9.16
CA LYS A 140 -0.66 -2.49 -9.01
C LYS A 140 -0.98 -3.49 -7.92
N LEU A 141 -0.26 -4.61 -7.87
CA LEU A 141 -0.41 -5.59 -6.80
C LEU A 141 -0.14 -4.96 -5.42
N ALA A 142 0.91 -4.13 -5.32
CA ALA A 142 1.17 -3.37 -4.11
C ALA A 142 0.10 -2.30 -3.79
N VAL A 143 -0.68 -1.80 -4.76
CA VAL A 143 -1.85 -0.93 -4.47
C VAL A 143 -2.98 -1.78 -3.95
N GLN A 144 -3.25 -2.92 -4.57
CA GLN A 144 -4.26 -3.89 -4.15
C GLN A 144 -4.06 -4.34 -2.70
N GLY A 145 -2.84 -4.75 -2.33
CA GLY A 145 -2.54 -5.14 -0.96
C GLY A 145 -2.72 -3.98 0.04
N LEU A 146 -2.29 -2.76 -0.30
CA LEU A 146 -2.51 -1.59 0.56
C LEU A 146 -3.99 -1.23 0.69
N PHE A 147 -4.75 -1.31 -0.41
CA PHE A 147 -6.20 -1.12 -0.41
C PHE A 147 -6.88 -2.14 0.50
N GLY A 148 -6.56 -3.43 0.36
CA GLY A 148 -7.12 -4.51 1.17
C GLY A 148 -6.89 -4.30 2.67
N LYS A 149 -5.68 -3.89 3.06
CA LYS A 149 -5.36 -3.57 4.46
C LYS A 149 -6.14 -2.35 4.99
N VAL A 150 -6.28 -1.28 4.20
CA VAL A 150 -7.07 -0.09 4.59
C VAL A 150 -8.54 -0.43 4.69
N LEU A 151 -9.07 -1.18 3.71
CA LEU A 151 -10.45 -1.64 3.68
C LEU A 151 -10.75 -2.50 4.91
N TYR A 152 -9.87 -3.43 5.25
CA TYR A 152 -9.98 -4.24 6.47
C TYR A 152 -10.11 -3.38 7.72
N LEU A 153 -9.20 -2.41 7.95
CA LEU A 153 -9.29 -1.50 9.10
C LEU A 153 -10.59 -0.69 9.12
N SER A 154 -11.07 -0.26 7.96
CA SER A 154 -12.30 0.54 7.85
C SER A 154 -13.56 -0.24 8.21
N GLU A 155 -13.50 -1.57 8.20
CA GLU A 155 -14.64 -2.45 8.42
C GLU A 155 -14.68 -3.07 9.82
N LEU A 156 -13.57 -2.95 10.56
CA LEU A 156 -13.49 -3.33 11.96
C LEU A 156 -14.32 -2.38 12.82
N PRO A 157 -15.38 -2.87 13.48
CA PRO A 157 -16.21 -2.03 14.37
C PRO A 157 -15.40 -1.38 15.50
N GLU A 158 -14.33 -2.03 15.95
CA GLU A 158 -13.43 -1.51 16.98
C GLU A 158 -12.46 -0.44 16.48
N PHE A 159 -12.43 -0.18 15.18
CA PHE A 159 -11.54 0.79 14.55
C PHE A 159 -12.31 1.97 13.93
N CYS A 160 -13.34 1.70 13.13
CA CYS A 160 -14.18 2.74 12.53
C CYS A 160 -15.61 2.21 12.32
N SER A 161 -16.63 3.00 12.66
CA SER A 161 -18.02 2.58 12.46
C SER A 161 -18.48 2.73 11.00
N ARG A 162 -19.43 1.88 10.60
CA ARG A 162 -19.97 1.79 9.23
C ARG A 162 -20.78 3.01 8.76
N HIS A 163 -21.10 3.95 9.66
CA HIS A 163 -21.88 5.15 9.34
C HIS A 163 -21.02 6.41 9.17
N SER A 164 -19.71 6.24 9.16
CA SER A 164 -18.76 7.33 8.97
C SER A 164 -18.62 7.71 7.50
N SER A 165 -18.05 8.89 7.21
CA SER A 165 -17.80 9.44 5.87
C SER A 165 -16.73 8.66 5.07
N LEU A 166 -16.60 7.36 5.28
CA LEU A 166 -15.64 6.49 4.61
C LEU A 166 -15.96 6.38 3.12
N ILE A 167 -15.00 6.78 2.29
CA ILE A 167 -15.09 6.74 0.82
C ILE A 167 -13.89 6.00 0.23
N VAL A 168 -13.34 5.03 0.98
CA VAL A 168 -12.13 4.27 0.58
C VAL A 168 -12.33 3.61 -0.78
N LYS A 169 -13.45 2.91 -0.99
CA LYS A 169 -13.76 2.25 -2.27
C LYS A 169 -13.82 3.23 -3.44
N GLU A 170 -14.47 4.37 -3.24
CA GLU A 170 -14.59 5.44 -4.24
C GLU A 170 -13.22 6.05 -4.56
N ILE A 171 -12.40 6.32 -3.54
CA ILE A 171 -11.04 6.84 -3.70
C ILE A 171 -10.22 5.91 -4.61
N PHE A 172 -10.29 4.60 -4.39
CA PHE A 172 -9.58 3.62 -5.20
C PHE A 172 -10.31 3.22 -6.49
N GLY A 173 -11.53 3.72 -6.73
CA GLY A 173 -12.35 3.36 -7.89
C GLY A 173 -12.69 1.87 -7.96
N VAL A 174 -12.95 1.25 -6.80
CA VAL A 174 -13.21 -0.19 -6.67
C VAL A 174 -14.71 -0.42 -6.45
N THR A 175 -15.28 -1.38 -7.18
CA THR A 175 -16.68 -1.82 -7.01
C THR A 175 -16.84 -2.67 -5.76
N ASP A 176 -18.08 -2.87 -5.29
CA ASP A 176 -18.31 -3.74 -4.13
C ASP A 176 -17.91 -5.19 -4.42
N GLU A 177 -18.17 -5.67 -5.63
CA GLU A 177 -17.80 -7.02 -6.08
C GLU A 177 -16.29 -7.22 -6.14
N ASP A 178 -15.53 -6.21 -6.57
CA ASP A 178 -14.07 -6.27 -6.61
C ASP A 178 -13.46 -6.16 -5.22
N ALA A 179 -14.07 -5.36 -4.33
CA ALA A 179 -13.65 -5.26 -2.94
C ALA A 179 -13.77 -6.63 -2.22
N ASP A 180 -14.85 -7.38 -2.47
CA ASP A 180 -15.05 -8.70 -1.89
C ASP A 180 -14.03 -9.74 -2.37
N LYS A 181 -13.65 -9.69 -3.65
CA LYS A 181 -12.57 -10.55 -4.18
C LYS A 181 -11.21 -10.20 -3.55
N LEU A 182 -10.91 -8.90 -3.41
CA LEU A 182 -9.65 -8.43 -2.83
C LEU A 182 -9.55 -8.70 -1.33
N ARG A 183 -10.68 -8.70 -0.62
CA ARG A 183 -10.77 -9.14 0.77
C ARG A 183 -10.26 -10.57 0.94
N LEU A 184 -10.79 -11.51 0.15
CA LEU A 184 -10.40 -12.93 0.25
C LEU A 184 -8.88 -13.13 0.07
N HIS A 185 -8.27 -12.41 -0.85
CA HIS A 185 -6.81 -12.45 -1.06
C HIS A 185 -6.01 -11.87 0.11
N THR A 186 -6.47 -10.76 0.70
CA THR A 186 -5.82 -10.15 1.87
C THR A 186 -5.89 -11.06 3.11
N PHE A 187 -6.99 -11.80 3.26
CA PHE A 187 -7.15 -12.82 4.32
C PHE A 187 -6.25 -14.04 4.08
N SER A 188 -6.02 -14.42 2.82
CA SER A 188 -5.11 -15.51 2.47
C SER A 188 -3.65 -15.14 2.68
N GLU A 189 -3.25 -13.90 2.42
CA GLU A 189 -1.88 -13.39 2.66
C GLU A 189 -1.54 -13.32 4.17
N ALA A 190 -2.55 -13.20 5.05
CA ALA A 190 -2.37 -13.32 6.49
C ALA A 190 -2.20 -14.77 6.99
N GLY A 191 -2.41 -15.78 6.13
CA GLY A 191 -2.38 -17.20 6.47
C GLY A 191 -1.43 -18.08 5.64
N ASP A 192 -0.95 -17.62 4.47
CA ASP A 192 -0.08 -18.41 3.60
C ASP A 192 0.84 -17.49 2.77
N MET A 193 2.06 -17.29 3.27
CA MET A 193 3.10 -16.49 2.62
C MET A 193 4.08 -17.35 1.80
N ASP A 194 3.93 -18.69 1.81
CA ASP A 194 4.80 -19.64 1.09
C ASP A 194 4.37 -19.86 -0.37
N SER A 195 3.11 -19.58 -0.70
CA SER A 195 2.57 -19.80 -2.05
C SER A 195 3.01 -18.73 -3.07
N LEU A 196 3.50 -17.57 -2.62
CA LEU A 196 3.93 -16.49 -3.52
C LEU A 196 5.39 -16.63 -4.00
N GLU A 197 6.23 -17.35 -3.24
CA GLU A 197 7.63 -17.62 -3.61
C GLU A 197 7.73 -18.80 -4.60
N LYS A 198 6.82 -19.79 -4.51
CA LYS A 198 6.78 -20.96 -5.41
C LYS A 198 6.31 -20.69 -6.84
N MET A 199 5.72 -19.53 -7.13
CA MET A 199 5.41 -19.14 -8.52
C MET A 199 6.56 -18.37 -9.21
N VAL A 200 7.62 -18.02 -8.47
CA VAL A 200 8.79 -17.27 -8.96
C VAL A 200 10.02 -18.17 -9.14
N ASP A 201 9.88 -19.50 -9.08
CA ASP A 201 10.98 -20.44 -9.33
C ASP A 201 10.77 -21.35 -10.55
N GLY A 202 9.84 -20.98 -11.44
CA GLY A 202 9.57 -21.69 -12.69
C GLY A 202 10.42 -21.16 -13.86
N SER A 203 11.52 -21.85 -14.14
CA SER A 203 12.35 -21.81 -15.37
C SER A 203 13.35 -20.67 -15.55
N ASN A 204 14.61 -20.98 -15.21
CA ASN A 204 15.69 -20.86 -16.20
C ASN A 204 16.56 -22.12 -16.12
N SER A 205 16.06 -23.23 -16.68
CA SER A 205 16.93 -24.31 -17.15
C SER A 205 17.62 -23.79 -18.41
N GLU A 206 18.83 -23.27 -18.26
CA GLU A 206 19.67 -22.95 -19.41
C GLU A 206 20.17 -24.27 -20.00
N ASP A 207 19.56 -24.64 -21.12
CA ASP A 207 19.98 -25.68 -22.03
C ASP A 207 21.45 -25.46 -22.44
N SER A 208 22.25 -26.49 -22.21
CA SER A 208 23.55 -26.72 -22.80
C SER A 208 23.40 -27.07 -24.28
N HIS A 209 24.06 -26.33 -25.18
CA HIS A 209 24.61 -26.69 -26.51
C HIS A 209 24.86 -25.36 -27.26
N GLU A 210 25.90 -25.11 -28.05
CA GLU A 210 27.18 -25.71 -28.45
C GLU A 210 27.80 -24.60 -29.33
N ASP A 211 29.12 -24.41 -29.37
CA ASP A 211 29.73 -24.33 -30.70
C ASP A 211 31.25 -24.52 -30.70
N SER A 212 31.62 -25.44 -31.59
CA SER A 212 32.94 -25.80 -32.04
C SER A 212 33.46 -24.74 -33.00
N ALA A 213 34.73 -24.37 -32.88
CA ALA A 213 35.47 -23.77 -33.98
C ALA A 213 36.90 -24.31 -33.98
N ASP A 214 37.14 -25.24 -34.90
CA ASP A 214 38.45 -25.79 -35.25
C ASP A 214 38.96 -25.14 -36.56
N ALA A 215 40.29 -25.13 -36.71
CA ALA A 215 41.13 -24.73 -37.87
C ALA A 215 41.34 -23.21 -38.08
N VAL A 216 42.58 -22.70 -38.24
CA VAL A 216 43.78 -23.22 -38.94
C VAL A 216 45.05 -22.81 -38.21
#